data_AF-A0A081CM97-F1
#
_entry.id   AF-A0A081CM97-F1
#
_cell.length_a   1.000
_cell.length_b   1.000
_cell.length_c   1.000
_cell.angle_alpha   90.00
_cell.angle_beta   90.00
_cell.angle_gamma   90.00
#
_symmetry.space_group_name_H-M   'P 1'
#
loop_
_entity.id
_entity.type
_entity.pdbx_description
1 polymer ?
#
loop_
_entity_poly.entity_id
_entity_poly.type
_entity_poly.pdbx_seq_one_letter_code
_entity_poly.pdbx_strand_id
1 'polypeptide(L)'
;MSVTLASNGAPSGASITNHILTIPHAQFTHFLTQVIHLRSASSSSLFVHCTSVSPLHARTLLAGHAQESAVSGVLGADFALAMVPPNAQPLATSVSSSLPAASAGMSAAWSKRIARRLEIPQLLLSLDLPQQLLATTGQVQAPQDSHALLALERALRDACASALTSAS
;
A
#
# COMPACT_ATOMS: atom_id res chain seq x y z
N MET A 1 -12.03 -9.87 4.28
CA MET A 1 -13.36 -9.34 4.63
C MET A 1 -13.37 -7.86 4.25
N SER A 2 -14.39 -7.38 3.53
CA SER A 2 -14.53 -5.95 3.19
C SER A 2 -15.40 -5.30 4.26
N VAL A 3 -14.92 -4.25 4.91
CA VAL A 3 -15.71 -3.50 5.90
C VAL A 3 -16.09 -2.16 5.28
N THR A 4 -17.37 -2.00 4.94
CA THR A 4 -17.93 -0.74 4.46
C THR A 4 -18.40 0.08 5.66
N LEU A 5 -17.66 1.15 5.99
CA LEU A 5 -18.07 2.09 7.04
C LEU A 5 -19.00 3.13 6.40
N ALA A 6 -20.30 3.02 6.67
CA ALA A 6 -21.26 4.06 6.30
C ALA A 6 -20.99 5.29 7.18
N SER A 7 -20.38 6.33 6.62
CA SER A 7 -20.16 7.58 7.33
C SER A 7 -21.46 8.38 7.42
N ASN A 8 -21.94 8.58 8.66
CA ASN A 8 -23.03 9.52 8.97
C ASN A 8 -22.61 10.93 8.51
N GLY A 9 -23.09 11.37 7.35
CA GLY A 9 -22.87 12.72 6.83
C GLY A 9 -22.09 12.85 5.51
N ALA A 10 -21.77 11.75 4.82
CA ALA A 10 -21.16 11.84 3.49
C ALA A 10 -22.13 12.46 2.45
N PRO A 11 -21.68 13.40 1.61
CA PRO A 11 -22.48 13.89 0.49
C PRO A 11 -22.84 12.71 -0.43
N SER A 12 -24.07 12.68 -0.91
CA SER A 12 -24.60 11.63 -1.79
C SER A 12 -23.60 11.25 -2.89
N GLY A 13 -23.10 10.00 -2.86
CA GLY A 13 -22.12 9.48 -3.83
C GLY A 13 -20.68 9.36 -3.30
N ALA A 14 -20.37 9.83 -2.10
CA ALA A 14 -19.10 9.56 -1.44
C ALA A 14 -19.15 8.26 -0.62
N SER A 15 -18.11 7.44 -0.73
CA SER A 15 -18.00 6.15 -0.04
C SER A 15 -16.55 5.88 0.35
N ILE A 16 -16.36 5.26 1.52
CA ILE A 16 -15.07 4.82 2.02
C ILE A 16 -15.14 3.31 2.25
N THR A 17 -14.31 2.55 1.55
CA THR A 17 -14.17 1.10 1.79
C THR A 17 -12.77 0.77 2.28
N ASN A 18 -12.69 -0.18 3.21
CA ASN A 18 -11.42 -0.64 3.76
C ASN A 18 -11.22 -2.12 3.45
N HIS A 19 -10.14 -2.42 2.72
CA HIS A 19 -9.76 -3.77 2.34
C HIS A 19 -8.46 -4.15 3.07
N ILE A 20 -8.56 -5.12 3.97
CA ILE A 20 -7.41 -5.69 4.65
C ILE A 20 -7.13 -7.07 4.04
N LEU A 21 -5.92 -7.23 3.52
CA LEU A 21 -5.47 -8.47 2.88
C LEU A 21 -4.03 -8.77 3.26
N THR A 22 -3.66 -10.04 3.15
CA THR A 22 -2.28 -10.49 3.39
C THR A 22 -1.62 -10.85 2.06
N ILE A 23 -0.48 -10.25 1.77
CA ILE A 23 0.35 -10.61 0.62
C ILE A 23 1.39 -11.63 1.07
N PRO A 24 1.39 -12.86 0.53
CA PRO A 24 2.43 -13.83 0.83
C PRO A 24 3.77 -13.37 0.26
N HIS A 25 4.86 -13.61 0.99
CA HIS A 25 6.19 -13.28 0.52
C HIS A 25 7.17 -14.43 0.80
N ALA A 26 8.13 -14.64 -0.10
CA ALA A 26 8.98 -15.84 -0.07
C ALA A 26 9.91 -15.86 1.15
N GLN A 27 10.40 -14.70 1.58
CA GLN A 27 11.33 -14.57 2.71
C GLN A 27 10.65 -14.09 4.01
N PHE A 28 9.51 -13.42 3.90
CA PHE A 28 8.75 -12.86 5.02
C PHE A 28 7.38 -13.48 4.95
N THR A 29 6.96 -14.20 5.99
CA THR A 29 5.80 -15.08 5.85
C THR A 29 4.56 -14.36 5.30
N HIS A 30 4.25 -13.14 5.76
CA HIS A 30 3.12 -12.35 5.26
C HIS A 30 3.40 -10.84 5.39
N PHE A 31 2.97 -10.07 4.39
CA PHE A 31 2.78 -8.63 4.50
C PHE A 31 1.30 -8.35 4.73
N LEU A 32 0.99 -7.53 5.74
CA LEU A 32 -0.36 -7.02 5.92
C LEU A 32 -0.50 -5.77 5.05
N THR A 33 -1.49 -5.77 4.18
CA THR A 33 -1.80 -4.66 3.30
C THR A 33 -3.21 -4.16 3.59
N GLN A 34 -3.30 -2.88 3.86
CA GLN A 34 -4.56 -2.17 4.00
C GLN A 34 -4.73 -1.23 2.80
N VAL A 35 -5.83 -1.40 2.07
CA VAL A 35 -6.22 -0.55 0.95
C VAL A 35 -7.50 0.16 1.32
N ILE A 36 -7.41 1.47 1.52
CA ILE A 36 -8.55 2.34 1.77
C ILE A 36 -8.91 3.01 0.45
N HIS A 37 -10.12 2.75 -0.04
CA HIS A 37 -10.65 3.37 -1.23
C HIS A 37 -11.57 4.52 -0.85
N LEU A 38 -11.18 5.72 -1.26
CA LEU A 38 -11.97 6.94 -1.11
C LEU A 38 -12.62 7.24 -2.46
N ARG A 39 -13.92 7.03 -2.53
CA ARG A 39 -14.72 7.34 -3.71
C ARG A 39 -15.53 8.60 -3.46
N SER A 40 -15.59 9.46 -4.47
CA SER A 40 -16.53 10.56 -4.60
C SER A 40 -17.25 10.45 -5.94
N ALA A 41 -18.28 11.25 -6.16
CA ALA A 41 -19.08 11.24 -7.39
C ALA A 41 -18.26 11.42 -8.68
N SER A 42 -17.11 12.09 -8.60
CA SER A 42 -16.27 12.45 -9.76
C SER A 42 -14.82 11.96 -9.66
N SER A 43 -14.43 11.29 -8.57
CA SER A 43 -13.02 10.94 -8.32
C SER A 43 -12.88 9.72 -7.44
N SER A 44 -11.75 9.05 -7.59
CA SER A 44 -11.36 7.86 -6.85
C SER A 44 -9.92 8.02 -6.39
N SER A 45 -9.65 7.89 -5.10
CA SER A 45 -8.29 7.87 -4.57
C SER A 45 -8.08 6.65 -3.67
N LEU A 46 -6.84 6.17 -3.64
CA LEU A 46 -6.45 5.05 -2.81
C LEU A 46 -5.41 5.49 -1.79
N PHE A 47 -5.57 5.02 -0.56
CA PHE A 47 -4.52 5.02 0.45
C PHE A 47 -4.14 3.57 0.74
N VAL A 48 -2.87 3.25 0.54
CA VAL A 48 -2.33 1.90 0.68
C VAL A 48 -1.26 1.92 1.75
N HIS A 49 -1.43 1.08 2.77
CA HIS A 49 -0.42 0.83 3.78
C HIS A 49 0.01 -0.64 3.70
N CYS A 50 1.31 -0.88 3.62
CA CYS A 50 1.89 -2.22 3.59
C CYS A 50 2.95 -2.34 4.67
N THR A 51 2.78 -3.29 5.58
CA THR A 51 3.73 -3.57 6.67
C THR A 51 4.01 -5.06 6.76
N SER A 52 5.24 -5.42 7.14
CA SER A 52 5.56 -6.81 7.45
C SER A 52 4.95 -7.21 8.79
N VAL A 53 4.21 -8.32 8.83
CA VAL A 53 3.68 -8.88 10.07
C VAL A 53 4.31 -10.23 10.36
N SER A 54 4.48 -10.54 11.65
CA SER A 54 4.87 -11.88 12.06
C SER A 54 3.78 -12.89 11.64
N PRO A 55 4.14 -14.15 11.34
CA PRO A 55 3.16 -15.17 10.96
C PRO A 55 2.12 -15.42 12.05
N LEU A 56 2.49 -15.25 13.33
CA LEU A 56 1.57 -15.34 14.46
C LEU A 56 0.55 -14.19 14.44
N HIS A 57 0.99 -12.94 14.25
CA HIS A 57 0.07 -11.80 14.14
C HIS A 57 -0.83 -11.89 12.90
N ALA A 58 -0.31 -12.34 11.76
CA ALA A 58 -1.10 -12.55 10.55
C ALA A 58 -2.25 -13.55 10.78
N ARG A 59 -1.97 -14.67 11.47
CA ARG A 59 -2.99 -15.67 11.81
C ARG A 59 -4.05 -15.10 12.76
N THR A 60 -3.65 -14.34 13.78
CA THR A 60 -4.59 -13.71 14.71
C THR A 60 -5.50 -12.69 14.03
N LEU A 61 -4.95 -11.92 13.08
CA LEU A 61 -5.71 -10.97 12.26
C LEU A 61 -6.71 -11.66 11.34
N LEU A 62 -6.29 -12.72 10.66
CA LEU A 62 -7.15 -13.50 9.76
C LEU A 62 -8.23 -14.30 10.51
N ALA A 63 -7.97 -14.69 11.77
CA ALA A 63 -8.93 -15.38 12.64
C ALA A 63 -10.03 -14.47 13.23
N GLY A 64 -10.13 -13.22 12.77
CA GLY A 64 -11.24 -12.31 13.10
C GLY A 64 -11.23 -11.76 14.53
N HIS A 65 -10.16 -11.99 15.30
CA HIS A 65 -10.08 -11.57 16.71
C HIS A 65 -9.35 -10.23 16.93
N ALA A 66 -8.94 -9.54 15.86
CA ALA A 66 -8.20 -8.30 15.96
C ALA A 66 -8.86 -7.21 15.09
N GLN A 67 -10.02 -6.73 15.53
CA GLN A 67 -10.69 -5.60 14.88
C GLN A 67 -10.12 -4.23 15.28
N GLU A 68 -9.26 -4.13 16.29
CA GLU A 68 -8.91 -2.79 16.83
C GLU A 68 -7.47 -2.59 17.32
N SER A 69 -6.73 -3.64 17.67
CA SER A 69 -5.44 -3.47 18.38
C SER A 69 -4.16 -3.68 17.55
N ALA A 70 -4.24 -4.18 16.31
CA ALA A 70 -3.05 -4.66 15.58
C ALA A 70 -2.53 -3.73 14.48
N VAL A 71 -3.30 -2.71 14.07
CA VAL A 71 -2.82 -1.69 13.15
C VAL A 71 -2.25 -0.58 14.00
N SER A 72 -0.97 -0.71 14.38
CA SER A 72 -0.25 0.43 14.95
C SER A 72 -0.38 1.58 13.95
N GLY A 73 -1.03 2.68 14.35
CA GLY A 73 -1.34 3.83 13.49
C GLY A 73 -0.12 4.64 13.06
N VAL A 74 1.05 3.99 12.97
CA VAL A 74 2.32 4.57 12.57
C VAL A 74 2.42 4.44 11.06
N LEU A 75 2.59 5.57 10.37
CA LEU A 75 2.93 5.55 8.96
C LEU A 75 4.26 4.82 8.77
N GLY A 76 4.35 3.99 7.73
CA GLY A 76 5.56 3.26 7.40
C GLY A 76 6.77 4.17 7.18
N ALA A 77 7.95 3.57 7.28
CA ALA A 77 9.24 4.25 7.15
C ALA A 77 9.42 4.99 5.81
N ASP A 78 8.65 4.65 4.78
CA ASP A 78 8.62 5.37 3.50
C ASP A 78 7.17 5.68 3.10
N PHE A 79 6.89 6.95 2.84
CA PHE A 79 5.56 7.45 2.53
C PHE A 79 5.60 8.42 1.36
N ALA A 80 4.77 8.18 0.35
CA ALA A 80 4.69 9.01 -0.84
C ALA A 80 3.27 9.17 -1.38
N LEU A 81 3.11 10.21 -2.17
CA LEU A 81 1.92 10.52 -2.94
C LEU A 81 2.26 10.49 -4.43
N ALA A 82 1.46 9.77 -5.20
CA ALA A 82 1.44 9.87 -6.66
C ALA A 82 0.13 10.51 -7.13
N MET A 83 0.25 11.38 -8.12
CA MET A 83 -0.88 12.01 -8.81
C MET A 83 -0.77 11.78 -10.31
N VAL A 84 -1.88 11.36 -10.92
CA VAL A 84 -1.99 11.17 -12.36
C VAL A 84 -2.97 12.21 -12.90
N PRO A 85 -2.48 13.37 -13.35
CA PRO A 85 -3.31 14.35 -14.01
C PRO A 85 -3.81 13.82 -15.37
N PRO A 86 -5.04 14.15 -15.80
CA PRO A 86 -5.66 13.57 -16.99
C PRO A 86 -4.93 13.89 -18.30
N ASN A 87 -4.14 14.97 -18.36
CA ASN A 87 -3.42 15.43 -19.55
C ASN A 87 -1.92 15.64 -19.32
N ALA A 88 -1.33 15.03 -18.29
CA ALA A 88 0.08 15.23 -17.99
C ALA A 88 0.77 13.96 -17.48
N GLN A 89 2.10 14.02 -17.41
CA GLN A 89 2.88 12.91 -16.89
C GLN A 89 2.57 12.67 -15.40
N PRO A 90 2.54 11.40 -14.95
CA PRO A 90 2.37 11.09 -13.55
C PRO A 90 3.46 11.73 -12.70
N LEU A 91 3.03 12.47 -11.69
CA LEU A 91 3.91 13.06 -10.69
C LEU A 91 3.92 12.16 -9.46
N ALA A 92 5.07 12.02 -8.82
CA ALA A 92 5.13 11.39 -7.51
C ALA A 92 6.13 12.13 -6.64
N THR A 93 5.80 12.23 -5.36
CA THR A 93 6.57 12.99 -4.39
C THR A 93 6.62 12.18 -3.10
N SER A 94 7.83 11.95 -2.59
CA SER A 94 8.02 11.42 -1.25
C SER A 94 7.57 12.46 -0.23
N VAL A 95 6.68 12.06 0.67
CA VAL A 95 6.14 12.90 1.73
C VAL A 95 6.97 12.74 3.02
N SER A 96 7.39 11.51 3.32
CA SER A 96 8.29 11.20 4.44
C SER A 96 9.13 9.97 4.10
N SER A 97 10.40 9.96 4.51
CA SER A 97 11.26 8.78 4.39
C SER A 97 12.27 8.78 5.53
N SER A 98 12.21 7.77 6.39
CA SER A 98 13.25 7.44 7.38
C SER A 98 14.17 6.32 6.89
N LEU A 99 14.00 5.86 5.65
CA LEU A 99 14.85 4.84 5.03
C LEU A 99 16.24 5.39 4.66
N PRO A 100 17.26 4.52 4.58
CA PRO A 100 18.57 4.88 4.03
C PRO A 100 18.43 5.40 2.59
N ALA A 101 19.30 6.32 2.17
CA ALA A 101 19.25 6.93 0.84
C ALA A 101 19.21 5.93 -0.33
N ALA A 102 19.85 4.75 -0.16
CA ALA A 102 19.85 3.68 -1.16
C ALA A 102 18.46 3.03 -1.37
N SER A 103 17.57 3.14 -0.39
CA SER A 103 16.20 2.60 -0.43
C SER A 103 15.12 3.68 -0.35
N ALA A 104 15.52 4.96 -0.25
CA ALA A 104 14.59 6.07 -0.16
C ALA A 104 13.85 6.29 -1.48
N GLY A 105 12.55 6.59 -1.41
CA GLY A 105 11.73 6.90 -2.59
C GLY A 105 11.20 5.67 -3.34
N MET A 106 11.29 4.48 -2.75
CA MET A 106 10.62 3.29 -3.26
C MET A 106 9.11 3.49 -3.29
N SER A 107 8.54 4.06 -2.22
CA SER A 107 7.11 4.39 -2.13
C SER A 107 6.68 5.34 -3.25
N ALA A 108 7.50 6.33 -3.60
CA ALA A 108 7.24 7.27 -4.69
C ALA A 108 7.31 6.60 -6.07
N ALA A 109 8.31 5.76 -6.30
CA ALA A 109 8.45 5.03 -7.56
C ALA A 109 7.30 4.04 -7.79
N TRP A 110 6.93 3.28 -6.75
CA TRP A 110 5.87 2.27 -6.80
C TRP A 110 4.50 2.94 -6.93
N SER A 111 4.20 3.95 -6.12
CA SER A 111 2.94 4.69 -6.22
C SER A 111 2.77 5.30 -7.61
N LYS A 112 3.82 5.88 -8.19
CA LYS A 112 3.79 6.41 -9.57
C LYS A 112 3.42 5.34 -10.58
N ARG A 113 4.06 4.16 -10.53
CA ARG A 113 3.83 3.07 -11.48
C ARG A 113 2.45 2.45 -11.32
N ILE A 114 1.99 2.24 -10.08
CA ILE A 114 0.68 1.66 -9.77
C ILE A 114 -0.42 2.63 -10.19
N ALA A 115 -0.36 3.90 -9.78
CA ALA A 115 -1.35 4.91 -10.13
C ALA A 115 -1.48 5.08 -11.64
N ARG A 116 -0.35 5.10 -12.37
CA ARG A 116 -0.36 5.18 -13.83
C ARG A 116 -1.00 3.94 -14.47
N ARG A 117 -0.72 2.74 -13.96
CA ARG A 117 -1.26 1.49 -14.53
C ARG A 117 -2.75 1.31 -14.27
N LEU A 118 -3.25 1.81 -13.15
CA LEU A 118 -4.65 1.71 -12.76
C LEU A 118 -5.45 2.97 -13.12
N GLU A 119 -4.81 3.95 -13.75
CA GLU A 119 -5.40 5.24 -14.15
C GLU A 119 -6.12 5.98 -13.00
N ILE A 120 -5.56 5.90 -11.80
CA ILE A 120 -6.13 6.51 -10.59
C ILE A 120 -5.55 7.92 -10.45
N PRO A 121 -6.37 8.95 -10.21
CA PRO A 121 -5.89 10.32 -10.11
C PRO A 121 -4.95 10.54 -8.92
N GLN A 122 -5.16 9.82 -7.80
CA GLN A 122 -4.33 9.94 -6.61
C GLN A 122 -4.13 8.60 -5.90
N LEU A 123 -2.88 8.29 -5.56
CA LEU A 123 -2.49 7.11 -4.78
C LEU A 123 -1.48 7.52 -3.70
N LEU A 124 -1.84 7.33 -2.44
CA LEU A 124 -0.93 7.41 -1.32
C LEU A 124 -0.41 6.02 -0.99
N LEU A 125 0.91 5.88 -0.87
CA LEU A 125 1.55 4.61 -0.55
C LEU A 125 2.46 4.78 0.66
N SER A 126 2.17 4.02 1.71
CA SER A 126 2.96 3.88 2.91
C SER A 126 3.56 2.47 2.94
N LEU A 127 4.89 2.40 2.99
CA LEU A 127 5.67 1.17 3.03
C LEU A 127 6.44 1.10 4.35
N ASP A 128 6.22 0.00 5.05
CA ASP A 128 6.96 -0.39 6.24
C ASP A 128 7.63 -1.75 5.97
N LEU A 129 8.81 -1.68 5.33
CA LEU A 129 9.55 -2.86 4.89
C LEU A 129 10.64 -3.21 5.90
N PRO A 130 10.87 -4.51 6.17
CA PRO A 130 11.92 -4.98 7.07
C PRO A 130 13.30 -4.66 6.49
N GLN A 131 14.24 -4.33 7.37
CA GLN A 131 15.59 -3.88 6.99
C GLN A 131 16.37 -4.86 6.12
N GLN A 132 16.06 -6.15 6.20
CA GLN A 132 16.75 -7.18 5.41
C GLN A 132 16.41 -7.11 3.90
N LEU A 133 15.29 -6.48 3.52
CA LEU A 133 14.95 -6.25 2.10
C LEU A 133 15.52 -4.94 1.56
N LEU A 134 15.95 -4.06 2.45
CA LEU A 134 16.43 -2.74 2.08
C LEU A 134 17.89 -2.81 1.64
N ALA A 135 18.21 -2.10 0.56
CA ALA A 135 19.59 -1.94 0.14
C ALA A 135 20.36 -1.17 1.22
N THR A 136 21.44 -1.79 1.72
CA THR A 136 22.39 -1.13 2.62
C THR A 136 23.51 -0.52 1.80
N THR A 137 23.86 0.73 2.09
CA THR A 137 24.90 1.47 1.38
C THR A 137 26.24 0.71 1.45
N GLY A 138 26.79 0.31 0.29
CA GLY A 138 28.05 -0.44 0.22
C GLY A 138 27.91 -1.97 0.15
N GLN A 139 26.69 -2.51 0.11
CA GLN A 139 26.43 -3.92 -0.18
C GLN A 139 25.64 -4.07 -1.49
N VAL A 140 26.02 -5.05 -2.31
CA VAL A 140 25.25 -5.42 -3.51
C VAL A 140 24.01 -6.16 -3.05
N GLN A 141 22.83 -5.62 -3.36
CA GLN A 141 21.57 -6.28 -3.04
C GLN A 141 21.49 -7.64 -3.74
N ALA A 142 21.09 -8.68 -3.02
CA ALA A 142 21.01 -10.01 -3.59
C ALA A 142 19.89 -10.03 -4.67
N PRO A 143 20.08 -10.77 -5.79
CA PRO A 143 19.08 -10.85 -6.86
C PRO A 143 17.75 -11.48 -6.38
N GLN A 144 17.78 -12.23 -5.28
CA GLN A 144 16.59 -12.79 -4.66
C GLN A 144 15.72 -11.70 -4.02
N ASP A 145 16.33 -10.71 -3.36
CA ASP A 145 15.62 -9.65 -2.66
C ASP A 145 14.97 -8.68 -3.65
N SER A 146 15.67 -8.36 -4.76
CA SER A 146 15.11 -7.51 -5.82
C SER A 146 13.92 -8.18 -6.52
N HIS A 147 14.00 -9.49 -6.77
CA HIS A 147 12.86 -10.25 -7.29
C HIS A 147 11.69 -10.27 -6.31
N ALA A 148 11.96 -10.40 -5.01
CA ALA A 148 10.94 -10.42 -3.97
C ALA A 148 10.22 -9.05 -3.86
N LEU A 149 10.96 -7.94 -3.96
CA LEU A 149 10.40 -6.59 -4.01
C LEU A 149 9.53 -6.35 -5.25
N LEU A 150 9.94 -6.85 -6.43
CA LEU A 150 9.13 -6.76 -7.65
C LEU A 150 7.84 -7.60 -7.54
N ALA A 151 7.92 -8.78 -6.92
CA ALA A 151 6.74 -9.60 -6.66
C ALA A 151 5.78 -8.90 -5.69
N LEU A 152 6.31 -8.24 -4.65
CA LEU A 152 5.51 -7.44 -3.72
C LEU A 152 4.84 -6.25 -4.41
N GLU A 153 5.57 -5.48 -5.23
CA GLU A 153 5.00 -4.38 -6.00
C GLU A 153 3.85 -4.86 -6.90
N ARG A 154 4.05 -6.01 -7.58
CA ARG A 154 3.02 -6.61 -8.42
C ARG A 154 1.79 -7.00 -7.60
N ALA A 155 1.98 -7.63 -6.45
CA ALA A 155 0.89 -8.03 -5.58
C ALA A 155 0.13 -6.83 -5.02
N LEU A 156 0.82 -5.74 -4.65
CA LEU A 156 0.21 -4.49 -4.22
C LEU A 156 -0.66 -3.88 -5.31
N ARG A 157 -0.17 -3.87 -6.56
CA ARG A 157 -0.95 -3.42 -7.72
C ARG A 157 -2.22 -4.26 -7.89
N ASP A 158 -2.09 -5.58 -7.84
CA ASP A 158 -3.22 -6.50 -8.05
C ASP A 158 -4.25 -6.35 -6.92
N ALA A 159 -3.79 -6.11 -5.69
CA ALA A 159 -4.64 -5.77 -4.54
C ALA A 159 -5.39 -4.44 -4.74
N CYS A 160 -4.71 -3.39 -5.24
CA CYS A 160 -5.35 -2.12 -5.57
C CYS A 160 -6.41 -2.28 -6.66
N ALA A 161 -6.10 -3.03 -7.72
CA ALA A 161 -7.06 -3.32 -8.79
C ALA A 161 -8.30 -4.05 -8.25
N SER A 162 -8.09 -5.06 -7.40
CA SER A 162 -9.18 -5.80 -6.76
C SER A 162 -10.05 -4.91 -5.86
N ALA A 163 -9.44 -4.00 -5.10
CA ALA A 163 -10.18 -3.05 -4.27
C ALA A 163 -11.09 -2.15 -5.13
N LEU A 164 -10.57 -1.60 -6.23
CA LEU A 164 -11.35 -0.77 -7.16
C LEU A 164 -12.55 -1.52 -7.75
N THR A 165 -12.37 -2.79 -8.14
CA THR A 165 -13.45 -3.63 -8.70
C THR A 165 -14.44 -4.10 -7.67
N SER A 166 -14.03 -4.27 -6.41
CA SER A 166 -14.92 -4.75 -5.35
C SER A 166 -15.89 -3.69 -4.85
N ALA A 167 -15.61 -2.42 -5.14
CA ALA A 167 -16.45 -1.32 -4.73
C ALA A 167 -17.45 -0.90 -5.82
N SER A 168 -17.34 -1.37 -7.06
CA SER A 168 -18.31 -1.08 -8.15
C SER A 168 -19.60 -1.87 -7.98
#